data_AF-A0A2H6MYP8-F1
#
_entry.id   AF-A0A2H6MYP8-F1
#
_cell.length_a   1.000
_cell.length_b   1.000
_cell.length_c   1.000
_cell.angle_alpha   90.00
_cell.angle_beta   90.00
_cell.angle_gamma   90.00
#
_symmetry.space_group_name_H-M   'P 1'
#
loop_
_entity.id
_entity.type
_entity.pdbx_description
1 polymer ?
#
loop_
_entity_poly.entity_id
_entity_poly.type
_entity_poly.pdbx_seq_one_letter_code
_entity_poly.pdbx_strand_id
1 'polypeptide(L)'
;LRVDVVVREEHQQDDSLPSCRFFEEFDAHGRQVPLPYGVYNLDDLKAYGQWKGWCPYFLARYSILHANIVVYSYHYLLDPKIADVVSKELAKKSVVVFDEAHNIDNVCIDSMGVNITRKVLDRCQG
;
A
#
# COMPACT_ATOMS: atom_id res chain seq x y z
N LEU A 1 -7.71 -2.83 2.37
CA LEU A 1 -7.06 -4.14 2.15
C LEU A 1 -7.98 -5.31 2.49
N ARG A 2 -8.37 -5.55 3.75
CA ARG A 2 -9.25 -6.70 4.09
C ARG A 2 -10.66 -6.57 3.50
N VAL A 3 -11.21 -5.35 3.48
CA VAL A 3 -12.52 -5.05 2.88
C VAL A 3 -12.50 -5.25 1.36
N ASP A 4 -11.41 -4.86 0.69
CA ASP A 4 -11.27 -5.05 -0.77
C ASP A 4 -11.18 -6.53 -1.18
N VAL A 5 -10.65 -7.41 -0.30
CA VAL A 5 -10.58 -8.85 -0.57
C VAL A 5 -11.96 -9.49 -0.47
N VAL A 6 -12.76 -9.13 0.53
CA VAL A 6 -14.11 -9.68 0.73
C VAL A 6 -15.04 -9.30 -0.42
N VAL A 7 -15.05 -8.03 -0.82
CA VAL A 7 -15.89 -7.55 -1.95
C VAL A 7 -15.51 -8.23 -3.28
N ARG A 8 -14.26 -8.65 -3.46
CA ARG A 8 -13.80 -9.37 -4.65
C ARG A 8 -14.21 -10.83 -4.67
N GLU A 9 -14.11 -11.52 -3.54
CA GLU A 9 -14.57 -12.91 -3.42
C GLU A 9 -16.07 -13.01 -3.68
N GLU A 10 -16.84 -12.01 -3.24
CA GLU A 10 -18.26 -11.92 -3.51
C GLU A 10 -18.56 -11.54 -4.97
N HIS A 11 -17.77 -10.67 -5.61
CA HIS A 11 -17.95 -10.32 -7.03
C HIS A 11 -17.77 -11.51 -7.98
N GLN A 12 -16.90 -12.48 -7.65
CA GLN A 12 -16.78 -13.72 -8.43
C GLN A 12 -18.05 -14.58 -8.41
N GLN A 13 -18.91 -14.38 -7.40
CA GLN A 13 -20.18 -15.07 -7.25
C GLN A 13 -21.37 -14.19 -7.70
N ASP A 14 -21.23 -12.86 -7.64
CA ASP A 14 -22.23 -11.87 -8.04
C ASP A 14 -21.61 -10.76 -8.89
N ASP A 15 -21.82 -10.87 -10.20
CA ASP A 15 -21.33 -9.95 -11.24
C ASP A 15 -21.94 -8.54 -11.12
N SER A 16 -22.95 -8.34 -10.26
CA SER A 16 -23.56 -7.04 -9.99
C SER A 16 -22.78 -6.18 -9.00
N LEU A 17 -21.83 -6.77 -8.26
CA LEU A 17 -20.98 -6.05 -7.32
C LEU A 17 -19.91 -5.20 -8.04
N PRO A 18 -19.59 -4.00 -7.54
CA PRO A 18 -18.61 -3.14 -8.20
C PRO A 18 -17.18 -3.66 -8.02
N SER A 19 -16.46 -3.83 -9.12
CA SER A 19 -15.03 -4.17 -9.14
C SER A 19 -14.16 -3.05 -9.72
N CYS A 20 -12.89 -3.03 -9.34
CA CYS A 20 -11.92 -2.06 -9.85
C CYS A 20 -11.19 -2.63 -11.06
N ARG A 21 -11.61 -2.24 -12.27
CA ARG A 21 -10.99 -2.67 -13.54
C ARG A 21 -9.46 -2.57 -13.55
N PHE A 22 -8.90 -1.46 -13.06
CA PHE A 22 -7.45 -1.24 -13.02
C PHE A 22 -6.72 -2.29 -12.17
N PHE A 23 -7.35 -2.76 -11.11
CA PHE A 23 -6.79 -3.83 -10.30
C PHE A 23 -6.90 -5.18 -11.02
N GLU A 24 -8.07 -5.52 -11.56
CA GLU A 24 -8.28 -6.81 -12.23
C GLU A 24 -7.30 -7.02 -13.38
N GLU A 25 -7.09 -5.98 -14.20
CA GLU A 25 -6.11 -5.99 -15.29
C GLU A 25 -4.66 -6.14 -14.79
N PHE A 26 -4.34 -5.51 -13.66
CA PHE A 26 -3.02 -5.64 -13.03
C PHE A 26 -2.81 -7.04 -12.43
N ASP A 27 -3.85 -7.63 -11.84
CA ASP A 27 -3.76 -8.95 -11.24
C ASP A 27 -3.60 -10.04 -12.31
N ALA A 28 -4.31 -9.90 -13.43
CA ALA A 28 -4.23 -10.82 -14.57
C ALA A 28 -2.87 -10.76 -15.29
N HIS A 29 -2.34 -9.56 -15.56
CA HIS A 29 -1.18 -9.38 -16.44
C HIS A 29 0.01 -8.67 -15.79
N GLY A 30 -0.24 -7.76 -14.85
CA GLY A 30 0.76 -6.83 -14.31
C GLY A 30 1.82 -7.47 -13.43
N ARG A 31 1.55 -8.62 -12.81
CA ARG A 31 2.55 -9.34 -11.98
C ARG A 31 3.65 -9.99 -12.81
N GLN A 32 3.42 -10.26 -14.09
CA GLN A 32 4.39 -10.97 -14.94
C GLN A 32 5.43 -10.03 -15.55
N VAL A 33 5.14 -8.73 -15.61
CA VAL A 33 5.96 -7.73 -16.30
C VAL A 33 6.46 -6.71 -15.27
N PRO A 34 7.76 -6.72 -14.92
CA PRO A 34 8.30 -5.70 -14.03
C PRO A 34 8.26 -4.32 -14.70
N LEU A 35 8.16 -3.28 -13.89
CA LEU A 35 8.37 -1.90 -14.35
C LEU A 35 9.77 -1.80 -15.00
N PRO A 36 9.90 -1.13 -16.16
CA PRO A 36 11.20 -0.90 -16.78
C PRO A 36 12.17 -0.19 -15.82
N TYR A 37 13.47 -0.29 -16.09
CA TYR A 37 14.46 0.44 -15.30
C TYR A 37 14.25 1.95 -15.43
N GLY A 38 14.15 2.63 -14.29
CA GLY A 38 13.93 4.06 -14.23
C GLY A 38 13.70 4.54 -12.81
N VAL A 39 13.72 5.87 -12.64
CA VAL A 39 13.28 6.53 -11.41
C VAL A 39 11.85 6.95 -11.63
N TYR A 40 10.96 6.53 -10.74
CA TYR A 40 9.53 6.81 -10.86
C TYR A 40 9.07 7.63 -9.65
N ASN A 41 8.49 8.80 -9.91
CA ASN A 41 7.72 9.52 -8.92
C ASN A 41 6.26 8.99 -8.89
N LEU A 42 5.45 9.52 -7.97
CA LEU A 42 4.04 9.12 -7.83
C LEU A 42 3.20 9.44 -9.08
N ASP A 43 3.48 10.53 -9.78
CA ASP A 43 2.74 10.94 -10.96
C ASP A 43 3.17 10.15 -12.21
N ASP A 44 4.44 9.75 -12.31
CA ASP A 44 4.94 8.84 -13.34
C ASP A 44 4.27 7.46 -13.21
N LEU A 45 4.14 6.95 -11.98
CA LEU A 45 3.44 5.69 -11.71
C LEU A 45 1.96 5.78 -12.07
N LYS A 46 1.30 6.91 -11.78
CA LYS A 46 -0.08 7.14 -12.20
C LYS A 46 -0.20 7.19 -13.72
N ALA A 47 0.67 7.93 -14.40
CA ALA A 47 0.66 8.05 -15.85
C ALA A 47 0.91 6.69 -16.53
N TYR A 48 1.87 5.92 -16.02
CA TYR A 48 2.16 4.58 -16.50
C TYR A 48 1.00 3.61 -16.24
N GLY A 49 0.42 3.65 -15.04
CA GLY A 49 -0.76 2.88 -14.67
C GLY A 49 -1.96 3.20 -15.56
N GLN A 50 -2.21 4.49 -15.85
CA GLN A 50 -3.25 4.92 -16.78
C GLN A 50 -3.01 4.41 -18.21
N TRP A 51 -1.77 4.53 -18.70
CA TRP A 51 -1.42 4.07 -20.05
C TRP A 51 -1.55 2.55 -20.21
N LYS A 52 -1.17 1.77 -19.19
CA LYS A 52 -1.31 0.30 -19.19
C LYS A 52 -2.69 -0.21 -18.81
N GLY A 53 -3.52 0.61 -18.16
CA GLY A 53 -4.75 0.16 -17.53
C GLY A 53 -4.53 -0.59 -16.20
N TRP A 54 -3.42 -0.33 -15.50
CA TRP A 54 -3.06 -0.99 -14.25
C TRP A 54 -3.21 -0.06 -13.04
N CYS A 55 -3.56 -0.64 -11.89
CA CYS A 55 -3.66 0.10 -10.65
C CYS A 55 -2.27 0.56 -10.18
N PRO A 56 -2.00 1.88 -10.13
CA PRO A 56 -0.67 2.39 -9.80
C PRO A 56 -0.25 2.05 -8.37
N TYR A 57 -1.19 1.94 -7.44
CA TYR A 57 -0.91 1.55 -6.05
C TYR A 57 -0.35 0.13 -5.96
N PHE A 58 -1.02 -0.85 -6.57
CA PHE A 58 -0.57 -2.25 -6.56
C PHE A 58 0.66 -2.46 -7.44
N LEU A 59 0.78 -1.72 -8.54
CA LEU A 59 1.97 -1.72 -9.38
C LEU A 59 3.20 -1.22 -8.60
N ALA A 60 3.11 -0.07 -7.92
CA ALA A 60 4.19 0.48 -7.12
C ALA A 60 4.61 -0.51 -6.02
N ARG A 61 3.62 -1.09 -5.33
CA ARG A 61 3.83 -2.05 -4.27
C ARG A 61 4.52 -3.33 -4.77
N TYR A 62 4.07 -3.90 -5.89
CA TYR A 62 4.75 -5.05 -6.50
C TYR A 62 6.19 -4.73 -6.91
N SER A 63 6.43 -3.51 -7.37
CA SER A 63 7.75 -3.07 -7.82
C SER A 63 8.76 -2.90 -6.69
N ILE A 64 8.32 -2.73 -5.44
CA ILE A 64 9.20 -2.69 -4.26
C ILE A 64 10.07 -3.96 -4.18
N LEU A 65 9.52 -5.13 -4.54
CA LEU A 65 10.22 -6.41 -4.53
C LEU A 65 11.46 -6.44 -5.45
N HIS A 66 11.45 -5.63 -6.50
CA HIS A 66 12.49 -5.59 -7.53
C HIS A 66 13.30 -4.29 -7.52
N ALA A 67 12.91 -3.32 -6.67
CA ALA A 67 13.56 -2.03 -6.59
C ALA A 67 14.88 -2.11 -5.80
N ASN A 68 15.87 -1.33 -6.24
CA ASN A 68 17.12 -1.17 -5.49
C ASN A 68 17.04 -0.07 -4.44
N ILE A 69 16.24 0.97 -4.69
CA ILE A 69 16.04 2.12 -3.82
C ILE A 69 14.54 2.37 -3.73
N VAL A 70 14.03 2.47 -2.51
CA VAL A 70 12.62 2.78 -2.24
C VAL A 70 12.58 3.93 -1.25
N VAL A 71 11.81 4.95 -1.55
CA VAL A 71 11.59 6.10 -0.67
C VAL A 71 10.15 6.03 -0.15
N TYR A 72 9.99 5.83 1.16
CA TYR A 72 8.70 5.76 1.83
C TYR A 72 8.73 6.53 3.16
N SER A 73 7.54 6.92 3.63
CA SER A 73 7.38 7.61 4.92
C SER A 73 7.55 6.65 6.11
N TYR A 74 7.89 7.22 7.27
CA TYR A 74 8.07 6.51 8.54
C TYR A 74 6.96 5.50 8.89
N HIS A 75 5.70 5.87 8.65
CA HIS A 75 4.54 5.04 9.00
C HIS A 75 4.56 3.65 8.34
N TYR A 76 5.14 3.52 7.14
CA TYR A 76 5.20 2.23 6.45
C TYR A 76 6.17 1.23 7.09
N LEU A 77 7.14 1.72 7.87
CA LEU A 77 8.11 0.89 8.56
C LEU A 77 7.81 0.75 10.05
N LEU A 78 7.28 1.80 10.68
CA LEU A 78 7.13 1.88 12.14
C LEU A 78 5.73 1.53 12.65
N ASP A 79 4.67 1.71 11.84
CA ASP A 79 3.32 1.29 12.26
C ASP A 79 3.22 -0.24 12.14
N PRO A 80 3.09 -1.00 13.24
CA PRO A 80 3.03 -2.46 13.18
C PRO A 80 1.86 -2.99 12.35
N LYS A 81 0.78 -2.20 12.17
CA LYS A 81 -0.38 -2.60 11.35
C LYS A 81 -0.06 -2.58 9.86
N ILE A 82 0.86 -1.72 9.43
CA ILE A 82 1.23 -1.51 8.02
C ILE A 82 2.58 -2.16 7.71
N ALA A 83 3.50 -2.13 8.67
CA ALA A 83 4.84 -2.69 8.55
C ALA A 83 4.80 -4.17 8.17
N ASP A 84 3.88 -4.98 8.72
CA ASP A 84 3.76 -6.39 8.33
C ASP A 84 3.41 -6.62 6.84
N VAL A 85 2.77 -5.63 6.21
CA VAL A 85 2.35 -5.69 4.82
C VAL A 85 3.51 -5.35 3.89
N VAL A 86 4.34 -4.37 4.28
CA VAL A 86 5.45 -3.84 3.46
C VAL A 86 6.78 -4.53 3.78
N SER A 87 7.03 -4.87 5.04
CA SER A 87 8.28 -5.52 5.48
C SER A 87 8.50 -6.90 4.87
N LYS A 88 7.42 -7.62 4.54
CA LYS A 88 7.49 -8.90 3.81
C LYS A 88 8.02 -8.72 2.38
N GLU A 89 7.85 -7.53 1.81
CA GLU A 89 8.30 -7.19 0.47
C GLU A 89 9.73 -6.61 0.48
N LEU A 90 10.23 -6.17 1.63
CA LEU A 90 11.61 -5.71 1.80
C LEU A 90 12.57 -6.88 2.02
N ALA A 91 13.72 -6.85 1.34
CA ALA A 91 14.76 -7.84 1.52
C ALA A 91 15.37 -7.78 2.93
N LYS A 92 15.61 -8.95 3.55
CA LYS A 92 16.30 -9.06 4.86
C LYS A 92 17.71 -8.44 4.87
N LYS A 93 18.33 -8.31 3.70
CA LYS A 93 19.63 -7.68 3.49
C LYS A 93 19.43 -6.29 2.86
N SER A 94 18.79 -5.39 3.60
CA SER A 94 18.58 -4.00 3.19
C SER A 94 19.27 -3.04 4.15
N VAL A 95 19.65 -1.87 3.64
CA VAL A 95 20.14 -0.75 4.44
C VAL A 95 19.00 0.25 4.54
N VAL A 96 18.58 0.57 5.77
CA VAL A 96 17.54 1.56 6.03
C VAL A 96 18.20 2.87 6.46
N VAL A 97 17.83 3.95 5.79
CA VAL A 97 18.28 5.31 6.11
C VAL A 97 17.06 6.11 6.55
N PHE A 98 17.10 6.62 7.77
CA PHE A 98 16.09 7.56 8.28
C PHE A 98 16.55 8.98 8.02
N ASP A 99 15.73 9.75 7.31
CA ASP A 99 15.97 11.15 7.01
C ASP A 99 15.13 12.04 7.94
N GLU A 100 15.73 13.04 8.59
CA GLU A 100 15.09 13.83 9.65
C GLU A 100 14.62 13.00 10.86
N ALA A 101 15.51 12.13 11.38
CA ALA A 101 15.18 11.17 12.45
C ALA A 101 14.78 11.79 13.80
N HIS A 102 14.78 13.12 13.93
CA HIS A 102 14.39 13.81 15.16
C HIS A 102 12.89 13.71 15.49
N ASN A 103 12.05 13.32 14.51
CA ASN A 103 10.60 13.17 14.68
C ASN A 103 10.17 11.74 15.05
N ILE A 104 11.11 10.79 15.12
CA ILE A 104 10.80 9.36 15.18
C ILE A 104 10.04 8.95 16.45
N ASP A 105 10.32 9.62 17.56
CA ASP A 105 9.67 9.41 18.86
C ASP A 105 8.18 9.72 18.80
N ASN A 106 7.84 10.89 18.26
CA ASN A 106 6.46 11.35 18.08
C ASN A 106 5.70 10.39 17.15
N VAL A 107 6.33 9.98 16.03
CA VAL A 107 5.71 9.03 15.08
C VAL A 107 5.42 7.68 15.75
N CYS A 108 6.33 7.17 16.58
CA CYS A 108 6.13 5.93 17.32
C CYS A 108 4.98 6.04 18.33
N ILE A 109 4.90 7.15 19.07
CA ILE A 109 3.83 7.41 20.04
C ILE A 109 2.47 7.44 19.32
N ASP A 110 2.38 8.18 18.21
CA ASP A 110 1.14 8.29 17.44
C ASP A 110 0.72 6.96 16.80
N SER A 111 1.68 6.15 16.32
CA SER A 111 1.37 4.87 15.66
C SER A 111 0.82 3.81 16.62
N MET A 112 1.15 3.91 17.92
CA MET A 112 0.65 3.02 18.98
C MET A 112 -0.54 3.62 19.75
N GLY A 113 -0.72 4.94 19.70
CA GLY A 113 -1.78 5.65 20.39
C GLY A 113 -3.14 5.48 19.71
N VAL A 114 -4.19 5.33 20.53
CA VAL A 114 -5.59 5.44 20.06
C VAL A 114 -6.31 6.44 20.94
N ASN A 115 -6.89 7.47 20.33
CA ASN A 115 -7.65 8.48 21.05
C ASN A 115 -9.15 8.18 20.98
N ILE A 116 -9.74 7.84 22.12
CA ILE A 116 -11.17 7.52 22.23
C ILE A 116 -11.90 8.75 22.77
N THR A 117 -12.78 9.31 21.95
CA THR A 117 -13.64 10.44 22.33
C THR A 117 -15.10 9.98 22.46
N ARG A 118 -15.93 10.77 23.16
CA ARG A 118 -17.37 10.46 23.33
C ARG A 118 -18.08 10.23 21.98
N LYS A 119 -17.73 11.03 20.96
CA LYS A 119 -18.23 10.87 19.57
C LYS A 119 -17.86 9.52 18.93
N VAL A 120 -16.74 8.90 19.31
CA VAL A 120 -16.37 7.56 18.84
C VAL A 120 -17.25 6.52 19.52
N LEU A 121 -17.46 6.64 20.84
CA LEU A 121 -18.32 5.73 21.60
C LEU A 121 -19.78 5.77 21.16
N ASP A 122 -20.33 6.96 20.94
CA ASP A 122 -21.71 7.14 20.49
C ASP A 122 -21.94 6.48 19.10
N ARG A 123 -20.91 6.43 18.25
CA ARG A 123 -20.95 5.73 16.95
C ARG A 123 -20.87 4.21 17.06
N CYS A 124 -20.36 3.68 18.16
CA CYS A 124 -20.28 2.23 18.40
C CYS A 124 -21.53 1.66 19.07
N GLN A 125 -22.46 2.51 19.53
CA GLN A 125 -23.72 2.10 20.16
C GLN A 125 -24.88 1.94 19.17
N GLY A 126 -24.62 2.04 17.87
CA GLY A 126 -25.60 1.83 16.79
C GLY A 126 -25.65 0.38 16.32
#